data_AF-A0A1H4R7V3-F1
#
_entry.id   AF-A0A1H4R7V3-F1
#
_cell.length_a   1.000
_cell.length_b   1.000
_cell.length_c   1.000
_cell.angle_alpha   90.00
_cell.angle_beta   90.00
_cell.angle_gamma   90.00
#
_symmetry.space_group_name_H-M   'P 1'
#
loop_
_entity.id
_entity.type
_entity.pdbx_description
1 polymer ?
#
loop_
_entity_poly.entity_id
_entity_poly.type
_entity_poly.pdbx_seq_one_letter_code
_entity_poly.pdbx_strand_id
1 'polypeptide(L)'
;MSTEALREWATDKTRFLSIAHYVDFSKRFLEYRAQSGFQAELVARNNPKYRFFQFKSDADFQLTRPVNTELLYGPDDFEAAVDLFYGVLDRVMDGTSASAEERDALNRVIYTCQQSIGASLDALPAARSNTARKVNGDLFERFIGLTIEACGIECRSGVLRIPVTDEGGEELFGMNYQHDLMIEVKGDLKAIGSVKTSSKDRIDKVFIDKFLYNRLTGVPTPHFAIFLNDVQRGGKEPNYRTSNTFLPGHFKGYTVKLNPLDGVYYCDLLPQMATDPLLSAHISKIDRFYVDDLPQFVRSAPHVDAEVSGETVLDATAF
;
A
#
# COMPACT_ATOMS: atom_id res chain seq x y z
N MET A 1 -9.19 -25.12 4.33
CA MET A 1 -9.10 -24.16 5.46
C MET A 1 -10.51 -23.65 5.77
N SER A 2 -10.85 -23.29 7.01
CA SER A 2 -12.16 -22.71 7.37
C SER A 2 -12.11 -21.17 7.39
N THR A 3 -13.27 -20.50 7.45
CA THR A 3 -13.35 -19.04 7.65
C THR A 3 -12.63 -18.61 8.92
N GLU A 4 -12.82 -19.36 10.01
CA GLU A 4 -12.17 -19.11 11.30
C GLU A 4 -10.65 -19.14 11.18
N ALA A 5 -10.10 -20.16 10.54
CA ALA A 5 -8.65 -20.30 10.34
C ALA A 5 -8.06 -19.15 9.49
N LEU A 6 -8.75 -18.71 8.43
CA LEU A 6 -8.31 -17.55 7.63
C LEU A 6 -8.30 -16.27 8.47
N ARG A 7 -9.36 -16.05 9.27
CA ARG A 7 -9.50 -14.88 10.12
C ARG A 7 -8.43 -14.84 11.21
N GLU A 8 -8.21 -15.96 11.91
CA GLU A 8 -7.21 -16.07 12.96
C GLU A 8 -5.81 -15.81 12.41
N TRP A 9 -5.47 -16.43 11.28
CA TRP A 9 -4.19 -16.17 10.60
C TRP A 9 -4.07 -14.69 10.25
N ALA A 10 -5.06 -14.11 9.55
CA ALA A 10 -5.01 -12.71 9.15
C ALA A 10 -4.92 -11.71 10.31
N THR A 11 -5.44 -12.06 11.50
CA THR A 11 -5.33 -11.21 12.70
C THR A 11 -3.99 -11.28 13.42
N ASP A 12 -3.22 -12.35 13.19
CA ASP A 12 -1.94 -12.58 13.85
C ASP A 12 -0.80 -11.97 13.03
N LYS A 13 -0.42 -10.74 13.38
CA LYS A 13 0.66 -10.02 12.71
C LYS A 13 2.00 -10.77 12.75
N THR A 14 2.23 -11.66 13.72
CA THR A 14 3.50 -12.41 13.82
C THR A 14 3.65 -13.45 12.72
N ARG A 15 2.57 -13.76 11.99
CA ARG A 15 2.58 -14.66 10.83
C ARG A 15 2.92 -13.98 9.51
N PHE A 16 3.29 -12.70 9.52
CA PHE A 16 3.51 -11.91 8.30
C PHE A 16 4.86 -11.20 8.35
N LEU A 17 5.94 -11.95 8.56
CA LEU A 17 7.29 -11.41 8.76
C LEU A 17 8.18 -11.47 7.50
N SER A 18 7.68 -12.01 6.40
CA SER A 18 8.41 -12.14 5.14
C SER A 18 7.44 -12.16 3.97
N ILE A 19 7.89 -11.82 2.76
CA ILE A 19 7.07 -11.84 1.54
C ILE A 19 6.41 -13.22 1.35
N ALA A 20 7.16 -14.31 1.61
CA ALA A 20 6.66 -15.68 1.52
C ALA A 20 5.42 -15.91 2.40
N HIS A 21 5.37 -15.35 3.61
CA HIS A 21 4.20 -15.49 4.47
C HIS A 21 2.93 -14.83 3.88
N TYR A 22 3.07 -13.68 3.21
CA TYR A 22 1.96 -13.03 2.52
C TYR A 22 1.48 -13.86 1.33
N VAL A 23 2.43 -14.39 0.55
CA VAL A 23 2.14 -15.29 -0.57
C VAL A 23 1.43 -16.56 -0.10
N ASP A 24 1.93 -17.21 0.95
CA ASP A 24 1.33 -18.42 1.52
C ASP A 24 -0.11 -18.19 1.98
N PHE A 25 -0.33 -17.10 2.72
CA PHE A 25 -1.67 -16.72 3.14
C PHE A 25 -2.60 -16.52 1.92
N SER A 26 -2.14 -15.81 0.90
CA SER A 26 -2.91 -15.60 -0.31
C SER A 26 -3.21 -16.88 -1.07
N LYS A 27 -2.25 -17.79 -1.22
CA LYS A 27 -2.49 -19.10 -1.84
C LYS A 27 -3.61 -19.84 -1.11
N ARG A 28 -3.58 -19.85 0.23
CA ARG A 28 -4.64 -20.45 1.06
C ARG A 28 -6.00 -19.78 0.91
N PHE A 29 -6.03 -18.45 0.82
CA PHE A 29 -7.26 -17.71 0.56
C PHE A 29 -7.84 -18.01 -0.82
N LEU A 30 -7.00 -18.07 -1.86
CA LEU A 30 -7.42 -18.39 -3.22
C LEU A 30 -7.95 -19.83 -3.34
N GLU A 31 -7.27 -20.80 -2.72
CA GLU A 31 -7.73 -22.19 -2.60
C GLU A 31 -9.09 -22.26 -1.88
N TYR A 32 -9.24 -21.54 -0.76
CA TYR A 32 -10.50 -21.45 -0.02
C TYR A 32 -11.63 -20.92 -0.91
N ARG A 33 -11.37 -19.87 -1.68
CA ARG A 33 -12.34 -19.32 -2.64
C ARG A 33 -12.73 -20.35 -3.70
N ALA A 34 -11.75 -21.00 -4.31
CA ALA A 34 -11.97 -21.98 -5.37
C ALA A 34 -12.75 -23.22 -4.90
N GLN A 35 -12.57 -23.62 -3.64
CA GLN A 35 -13.24 -24.77 -3.02
C GLN A 35 -14.62 -24.44 -2.43
N SER A 36 -15.32 -23.43 -2.97
CA SER A 36 -16.64 -22.99 -2.48
C SER A 36 -16.64 -22.64 -0.99
N GLY A 37 -15.58 -21.98 -0.53
CA GLY A 37 -15.48 -21.44 0.83
C GLY A 37 -16.57 -20.41 1.14
N PHE A 38 -16.96 -19.61 0.15
CA PHE A 38 -18.01 -18.60 0.27
C PHE A 38 -19.42 -19.17 0.03
N GLN A 39 -20.43 -18.54 0.64
CA GLN A 39 -21.84 -18.81 0.42
C GLN A 39 -22.31 -18.33 -0.95
N ALA A 40 -21.85 -17.15 -1.35
CA ALA A 40 -22.23 -16.51 -2.60
C ALA A 40 -21.17 -15.50 -3.06
N GLU A 41 -21.17 -15.22 -4.36
CA GLU A 41 -20.38 -14.16 -4.97
C GLU A 41 -21.33 -13.17 -5.64
N LEU A 42 -21.32 -11.92 -5.16
CA LEU A 42 -22.22 -10.87 -5.61
C LEU A 42 -21.47 -9.91 -6.54
N VAL A 43 -22.06 -9.59 -7.68
CA VAL A 43 -21.50 -8.63 -8.65
C VAL A 43 -21.97 -7.21 -8.30
N ALA A 44 -21.04 -6.25 -8.25
CA ALA A 44 -21.38 -4.85 -8.03
C ALA A 44 -22.17 -4.28 -9.23
N ARG A 45 -23.35 -3.70 -8.96
CA ARG A 45 -24.27 -3.28 -10.03
C ARG A 45 -23.75 -2.19 -10.96
N ASN A 46 -22.93 -1.29 -10.45
CA ASN A 46 -22.40 -0.15 -11.20
C ASN A 46 -21.03 -0.42 -11.82
N ASN A 47 -20.35 -1.49 -11.41
CA ASN A 47 -19.03 -1.81 -11.91
C ASN A 47 -18.74 -3.32 -11.78
N PRO A 48 -19.06 -4.12 -12.82
CA PRO A 48 -19.02 -5.59 -12.74
C PRO A 48 -17.66 -6.21 -12.46
N LYS A 49 -16.56 -5.46 -12.63
CA LYS A 49 -15.21 -5.94 -12.27
C LYS A 49 -15.03 -6.12 -10.76
N TYR A 50 -15.85 -5.44 -9.96
CA TYR A 50 -15.86 -5.60 -8.51
C TYR A 50 -16.90 -6.60 -8.07
N ARG A 51 -16.47 -7.48 -7.18
CA ARG A 51 -17.33 -8.49 -6.56
C ARG A 51 -17.24 -8.44 -5.04
N PHE A 52 -18.25 -8.98 -4.38
CA PHE A 52 -18.29 -9.17 -2.93
C PHE A 52 -18.45 -10.66 -2.66
N PHE A 53 -17.60 -11.21 -1.80
CA PHE A 53 -17.73 -12.60 -1.39
C PHE A 53 -18.49 -12.64 -0.06
N GLN A 54 -19.57 -13.41 -0.02
CA GLN A 54 -20.37 -13.60 1.18
C GLN A 54 -19.84 -14.82 1.93
N PHE A 55 -19.43 -14.63 3.18
CA PHE A 55 -19.09 -15.75 4.05
C PHE A 55 -20.32 -16.59 4.39
N LYS A 56 -20.10 -17.79 4.93
CA LYS A 56 -21.18 -18.66 5.41
C LYS A 56 -21.65 -18.21 6.79
N SER A 57 -22.54 -19.00 7.40
CA SER A 57 -23.13 -18.70 8.72
C SER A 57 -22.09 -18.64 9.85
N ASP A 58 -20.91 -19.24 9.67
CA ASP A 58 -19.79 -19.21 10.61
C ASP A 58 -19.11 -17.84 10.73
N ALA A 59 -19.43 -16.90 9.83
CA ALA A 59 -19.05 -15.49 9.94
C ALA A 59 -20.24 -14.56 9.66
N ASP A 60 -21.42 -14.90 10.19
CA ASP A 60 -22.63 -14.07 10.17
C ASP A 60 -23.04 -13.57 8.77
N PHE A 61 -22.73 -14.35 7.73
CA PHE A 61 -22.94 -13.97 6.32
C PHE A 61 -22.34 -12.61 5.94
N GLN A 62 -21.26 -12.20 6.62
CA GLN A 62 -20.58 -10.95 6.31
C GLN A 62 -20.08 -10.94 4.86
N LEU A 63 -20.03 -9.75 4.29
CA LEU A 63 -19.51 -9.51 2.96
C LEU A 63 -18.12 -8.92 3.06
N THR A 64 -17.21 -9.41 2.23
CA THR A 64 -15.93 -8.77 1.99
C THR A 64 -16.13 -7.33 1.51
N ARG A 65 -15.09 -6.52 1.65
CA ARG A 65 -14.87 -5.31 0.84
C ARG A 65 -14.94 -5.65 -0.66
N PRO A 66 -15.15 -4.64 -1.53
CA PRO A 66 -15.10 -4.85 -2.97
C PRO A 66 -13.76 -5.45 -3.38
N VAL A 67 -13.80 -6.51 -4.18
CA VAL A 67 -12.63 -7.18 -4.75
C VAL A 67 -12.67 -7.01 -6.27
N ASN A 68 -11.70 -6.30 -6.83
CA ASN A 68 -11.47 -6.25 -8.28
C ASN A 68 -10.96 -7.62 -8.78
N THR A 69 -11.79 -8.31 -9.55
CA THR A 69 -11.47 -9.65 -10.09
C THR A 69 -10.58 -9.63 -11.32
N GLU A 70 -10.33 -8.46 -11.91
CA GLU A 70 -9.32 -8.33 -12.98
C GLU A 70 -7.90 -8.30 -12.39
N LEU A 71 -7.76 -7.94 -11.11
CA LEU A 71 -6.47 -7.89 -10.41
C LEU A 71 -6.23 -9.11 -9.52
N LEU A 72 -7.27 -9.64 -8.86
CA LEU A 72 -7.16 -10.82 -8.01
C LEU A 72 -6.80 -12.05 -8.86
N TYR A 73 -5.71 -12.74 -8.53
CA TYR A 73 -5.36 -14.00 -9.19
C TYR A 73 -6.33 -15.14 -8.87
N GLY A 74 -6.41 -16.11 -9.79
CA GLY A 74 -6.88 -17.46 -9.48
C GLY A 74 -5.76 -18.30 -8.84
N PRO A 75 -6.10 -19.45 -8.21
CA PRO A 75 -5.11 -20.29 -7.55
C PRO A 75 -4.04 -20.83 -8.52
N ASP A 76 -4.42 -21.14 -9.76
CA ASP A 76 -3.53 -21.78 -10.74
C ASP A 76 -2.48 -20.81 -11.32
N ASP A 77 -2.86 -19.54 -11.51
CA ASP A 77 -1.99 -18.53 -12.12
C ASP A 77 -1.07 -17.83 -11.09
N PHE A 78 -1.43 -17.88 -9.81
CA PHE A 78 -0.76 -17.10 -8.77
C PHE A 78 0.69 -17.53 -8.56
N GLU A 79 0.97 -18.83 -8.63
CA GLU A 79 2.32 -19.36 -8.39
C GLU A 79 3.32 -18.89 -9.45
N ALA A 80 2.96 -19.00 -10.74
CA ALA A 80 3.81 -18.50 -11.83
C ALA A 80 3.99 -16.97 -11.76
N ALA A 81 2.97 -16.22 -11.34
CA ALA A 81 3.08 -14.78 -11.14
C ALA A 81 4.01 -14.41 -9.97
N VAL A 82 4.05 -15.22 -8.91
CA VAL A 82 4.96 -15.02 -7.78
C VAL A 82 6.42 -15.21 -8.19
N ASP A 83 6.72 -16.18 -9.07
CA ASP A 83 8.07 -16.37 -9.59
C ASP A 83 8.55 -15.13 -10.38
N LEU A 84 7.68 -14.59 -11.26
CA LEU A 84 7.96 -13.35 -11.97
C LEU A 84 8.14 -12.18 -11.00
N PHE A 85 7.29 -12.09 -9.97
CA PHE A 85 7.34 -11.05 -8.96
C PHE A 85 8.69 -11.02 -8.24
N TYR A 86 9.15 -12.15 -7.70
CA TYR A 86 10.47 -12.22 -7.06
C TYR A 86 11.60 -11.90 -8.05
N GLY A 87 11.54 -12.46 -9.26
CA GLY A 87 12.55 -12.22 -10.29
C GLY A 87 12.68 -10.73 -10.65
N VAL A 88 11.61 -9.94 -10.57
CA VAL A 88 11.66 -8.50 -10.78
C VAL A 88 12.26 -7.77 -9.59
N LEU A 89 11.83 -8.09 -8.35
CA LEU A 89 12.37 -7.45 -7.15
C LEU A 89 13.90 -7.63 -7.06
N ASP A 90 14.39 -8.85 -7.32
CA ASP A 90 15.80 -9.20 -7.24
C ASP A 90 16.71 -8.39 -8.18
N ARG A 91 16.17 -7.90 -9.30
CA ARG A 91 16.96 -7.25 -10.36
C ARG A 91 16.59 -5.79 -10.63
N VAL A 92 15.63 -5.24 -9.89
CA VAL A 92 15.08 -3.91 -10.20
C VAL A 92 16.16 -2.82 -10.14
N MET A 93 17.15 -3.01 -9.28
CA MET A 93 18.27 -2.07 -9.10
C MET A 93 19.38 -2.22 -10.15
N ASP A 94 19.38 -3.31 -10.92
CA ASP A 94 20.39 -3.58 -11.95
C ASP A 94 20.19 -2.73 -13.22
N GLY A 95 19.09 -1.97 -13.30
CA GLY A 95 18.73 -1.18 -14.47
C GLY A 95 18.17 -2.00 -15.64
N THR A 96 17.82 -3.27 -15.38
CA THR A 96 17.16 -4.14 -16.36
C THR A 96 15.71 -3.72 -16.53
N SER A 97 15.26 -3.54 -17.77
CA SER A 97 13.86 -3.25 -18.05
C SER A 97 12.96 -4.44 -17.72
N ALA A 98 11.90 -4.22 -16.96
CA ALA A 98 10.86 -5.23 -16.74
C ALA A 98 9.91 -5.33 -17.96
N SER A 99 9.53 -6.55 -18.31
CA SER A 99 8.52 -6.85 -19.34
C SER A 99 7.13 -6.41 -18.89
N ALA A 100 6.16 -6.41 -19.81
CA ALA A 100 4.77 -6.10 -19.48
C ALA A 100 4.16 -7.13 -18.51
N GLU A 101 4.51 -8.41 -18.65
CA GLU A 101 4.03 -9.50 -17.79
C GLU A 101 4.60 -9.38 -16.37
N GLU A 102 5.87 -8.99 -16.27
CA GLU A 102 6.55 -8.74 -15.01
C GLU A 102 5.99 -7.53 -14.26
N ARG A 103 5.68 -6.44 -14.99
CA ARG A 103 4.98 -5.29 -14.42
C ARG A 103 3.55 -5.65 -13.99
N ASP A 104 2.86 -6.51 -14.74
CA ASP A 104 1.54 -7.01 -14.34
C ASP A 104 1.65 -7.87 -13.05
N ALA A 105 2.67 -8.72 -12.95
CA ALA A 105 2.95 -9.51 -11.76
C ALA A 105 3.18 -8.63 -10.52
N LEU A 106 4.00 -7.56 -10.62
CA LEU A 106 4.16 -6.57 -9.55
C LEU A 106 2.81 -6.02 -9.06
N ASN A 107 1.97 -5.57 -9.99
CA ASN A 107 0.67 -4.99 -9.65
C ASN A 107 -0.26 -6.00 -8.97
N ARG A 108 -0.40 -7.18 -9.57
CA ARG A 108 -1.44 -8.15 -9.20
C ARG A 108 -1.04 -9.05 -8.05
N VAL A 109 0.25 -9.38 -7.88
CA VAL A 109 0.73 -10.12 -6.72
C VAL A 109 0.56 -9.26 -5.47
N ILE A 110 0.99 -7.99 -5.52
CA ILE A 110 0.83 -7.09 -4.37
C ILE A 110 -0.65 -6.89 -4.03
N TYR A 111 -1.48 -6.63 -5.04
CA TYR A 111 -2.93 -6.53 -4.86
C TYR A 111 -3.52 -7.81 -4.26
N THR A 112 -3.18 -8.98 -4.80
CA THR A 112 -3.73 -10.27 -4.34
C THR A 112 -3.35 -10.55 -2.89
N CYS A 113 -2.07 -10.38 -2.53
CA CYS A 113 -1.56 -10.49 -1.15
C CYS A 113 -2.38 -9.63 -0.19
N GLN A 114 -2.44 -8.33 -0.46
CA GLN A 114 -3.08 -7.40 0.45
C GLN A 114 -4.61 -7.55 0.48
N GLN A 115 -5.23 -7.77 -0.67
CA GLN A 115 -6.68 -7.88 -0.79
C GLN A 115 -7.21 -9.16 -0.14
N SER A 116 -6.45 -10.26 -0.20
CA SER A 116 -6.79 -11.53 0.47
C SER A 116 -6.85 -11.36 2.00
N ILE A 117 -5.86 -10.66 2.57
CA ILE A 117 -5.81 -10.34 4.00
C ILE A 117 -7.01 -9.47 4.36
N GLY A 118 -7.22 -8.40 3.60
CA GLY A 118 -8.35 -7.48 3.81
C GLY A 118 -9.71 -8.19 3.78
N ALA A 119 -9.94 -9.02 2.76
CA ALA A 119 -11.17 -9.80 2.62
C ALA A 119 -11.39 -10.76 3.79
N SER A 120 -10.32 -11.43 4.27
CA SER A 120 -10.41 -12.36 5.40
C SER A 120 -10.70 -11.65 6.72
N LEU A 121 -10.14 -10.46 6.92
CA LEU A 121 -10.42 -9.62 8.09
C LEU A 121 -11.86 -9.08 8.10
N ASP A 122 -12.53 -9.01 6.95
CA ASP A 122 -13.94 -8.65 6.87
C ASP A 122 -14.88 -9.77 7.37
N ALA A 123 -14.36 -10.95 7.74
CA ALA A 123 -15.10 -11.99 8.47
C ALA A 123 -15.11 -11.77 10.00
N LEU A 124 -14.39 -10.76 10.51
CA LEU A 124 -14.43 -10.42 11.93
C LEU A 124 -15.81 -9.88 12.32
N PRO A 125 -16.29 -10.15 13.55
CA PRO A 125 -17.53 -9.55 14.05
C PRO A 125 -17.49 -8.02 13.90
N ALA A 126 -18.64 -7.40 13.61
CA ALA A 126 -18.72 -5.96 13.33
C ALA A 126 -18.10 -5.07 14.42
N ALA A 127 -18.18 -5.50 15.68
CA ALA A 127 -17.54 -4.85 16.84
C ALA A 127 -16.00 -4.76 16.72
N ARG A 128 -15.36 -5.62 15.93
CA ARG A 128 -13.91 -5.66 15.68
C ARG A 128 -13.51 -5.00 14.35
N SER A 129 -14.41 -4.25 13.71
CA SER A 129 -14.11 -3.57 12.43
C SER A 129 -12.94 -2.57 12.51
N ASN A 130 -12.75 -1.91 13.65
CA ASN A 130 -11.58 -1.03 13.85
C ASN A 130 -10.27 -1.83 13.93
N THR A 131 -10.28 -2.98 14.62
CA THR A 131 -9.14 -3.90 14.65
C THR A 131 -8.81 -4.42 13.26
N ALA A 132 -9.82 -4.84 12.48
CA ALA A 132 -9.64 -5.29 11.11
C ALA A 132 -8.96 -4.23 10.24
N ARG A 133 -9.40 -2.96 10.33
CA ARG A 133 -8.78 -1.85 9.57
C ARG A 133 -7.34 -1.58 10.00
N LYS A 134 -7.06 -1.62 11.31
CA LYS A 134 -5.72 -1.42 11.85
C LYS A 134 -4.77 -2.51 11.38
N VAL A 135 -5.10 -3.79 11.63
CA VAL A 135 -4.28 -4.93 11.21
C VAL A 135 -4.03 -4.92 9.71
N ASN A 136 -5.07 -4.66 8.90
CA ASN A 136 -4.90 -4.59 7.45
C ASN A 136 -3.96 -3.45 7.02
N GLY A 137 -4.00 -2.30 7.69
CA GLY A 137 -3.10 -1.18 7.43
C GLY A 137 -1.66 -1.50 7.80
N ASP A 138 -1.45 -1.97 9.03
CA ASP A 138 -0.12 -2.35 9.55
C ASP A 138 0.53 -3.42 8.64
N LEU A 139 -0.24 -4.43 8.22
CA LEU A 139 0.26 -5.47 7.33
C LEU A 139 0.57 -4.97 5.92
N PHE A 140 -0.15 -3.96 5.41
CA PHE A 140 0.15 -3.39 4.10
C PHE A 140 1.45 -2.59 4.12
N GLU A 141 1.63 -1.76 5.14
CA GLU A 141 2.86 -1.00 5.35
C GLU A 141 4.07 -1.93 5.43
N ARG A 142 3.99 -2.95 6.28
CA ARG A 142 5.06 -3.94 6.42
C ARG A 142 5.34 -4.67 5.10
N PHE A 143 4.30 -5.06 4.37
CA PHE A 143 4.47 -5.78 3.12
C PHE A 143 5.23 -4.96 2.08
N ILE A 144 4.85 -3.68 1.92
CA ILE A 144 5.55 -2.77 1.01
C ILE A 144 7.00 -2.56 1.44
N GLY A 145 7.26 -2.41 2.75
CA GLY A 145 8.63 -2.32 3.27
C GLY A 145 9.46 -3.57 2.94
N LEU A 146 8.92 -4.76 3.19
CA LEU A 146 9.57 -6.04 2.84
C LEU A 146 9.89 -6.16 1.35
N THR A 147 8.99 -5.70 0.48
CA THR A 147 9.22 -5.72 -0.97
C THR A 147 10.27 -4.70 -1.43
N ILE A 148 10.42 -3.57 -0.73
CA ILE A 148 11.52 -2.62 -0.98
C ILE A 148 12.85 -3.22 -0.49
N GLU A 149 12.87 -3.85 0.68
CA GLU A 149 14.04 -4.55 1.21
C GLU A 149 14.51 -5.69 0.29
N ALA A 150 13.56 -6.43 -0.30
CA ALA A 150 13.86 -7.46 -1.31
C ALA A 150 14.52 -6.90 -2.58
N CYS A 151 14.32 -5.62 -2.90
CA CYS A 151 15.06 -4.94 -3.97
C CYS A 151 16.52 -4.59 -3.58
N GLY A 152 16.97 -4.97 -2.38
CA GLY A 152 18.30 -4.63 -1.86
C GLY A 152 18.41 -3.19 -1.34
N ILE A 153 17.30 -2.57 -0.97
CA ILE A 153 17.24 -1.17 -0.52
C ILE A 153 16.82 -1.12 0.94
N GLU A 154 17.56 -0.38 1.76
CA GLU A 154 17.21 -0.21 3.17
C GLU A 154 15.90 0.57 3.31
N CYS A 155 14.93 -0.02 4.02
CA CYS A 155 13.64 0.59 4.27
C CYS A 155 13.29 0.45 5.75
N ARG A 156 12.95 1.56 6.40
CA ARG A 156 12.55 1.55 7.81
C ARG A 156 11.30 2.39 8.06
N SER A 157 10.57 2.04 9.12
CA SER A 157 9.52 2.89 9.69
C SER A 157 10.12 3.61 10.90
N GLY A 158 9.72 4.85 11.16
CA GLY A 158 10.34 5.57 12.27
C GLY A 158 10.00 7.04 12.39
N VAL A 159 10.76 7.71 13.25
CA VAL A 159 10.56 9.09 13.65
C VAL A 159 11.79 9.93 13.27
N LEU A 160 11.57 10.91 12.39
CA LEU A 160 12.54 11.94 12.08
C LEU A 160 12.42 13.08 13.10
N ARG A 161 13.52 13.45 13.74
CA ARG A 161 13.59 14.66 14.55
C ARG A 161 14.17 15.78 13.71
N ILE A 162 13.35 16.78 13.40
CA ILE A 162 13.76 17.96 12.62
C ILE A 162 13.99 19.12 13.59
N PRO A 163 15.19 19.70 13.66
CA PRO A 163 15.45 20.88 14.47
C PRO A 163 14.70 22.09 13.87
N VAL A 164 14.09 22.88 14.75
CA VAL A 164 13.45 24.15 14.40
C VAL A 164 14.36 25.26 14.93
N THR A 165 14.98 25.99 14.01
CA THR A 165 15.94 27.04 14.36
C THR A 165 15.33 28.43 14.23
N ASP A 166 15.89 29.40 14.96
CA ASP A 166 15.60 30.82 14.74
C ASP A 166 16.37 31.39 13.53
N GLU A 167 16.29 32.71 13.32
CA GLU A 167 17.00 33.41 12.23
C GLU A 167 18.53 33.37 12.39
N GLY A 168 19.04 33.15 13.61
CA GLY A 168 20.46 33.01 13.92
C GLY A 168 21.01 31.59 13.75
N GLY A 169 20.15 30.62 13.46
CA GLY A 169 20.51 29.20 13.36
C GLY A 169 20.58 28.47 14.69
N GLU A 170 20.11 29.07 15.79
CA GLU A 170 20.02 28.42 17.10
C GLU A 170 18.80 27.50 17.13
N GLU A 171 18.97 26.21 17.47
CA GLU A 171 17.85 25.28 17.64
C GLU A 171 16.99 25.72 18.83
N LEU A 172 15.74 26.07 18.57
CA LEU A 172 14.75 26.43 19.59
C LEU A 172 14.13 25.18 20.23
N PHE A 173 13.80 24.20 19.39
CA PHE A 173 13.27 22.89 19.76
C PHE A 173 13.36 21.98 18.53
N GLY A 174 12.96 20.71 18.67
CA GLY A 174 12.88 19.81 17.52
C GLY A 174 11.52 19.14 17.44
N MET A 175 11.09 18.93 16.22
CA MET A 175 9.78 18.42 15.85
C MET A 175 9.90 17.00 15.33
N ASN A 176 9.07 16.10 15.87
CA ASN A 176 9.10 14.69 15.52
C ASN A 176 8.06 14.38 14.44
N TYR A 177 8.50 13.76 13.35
CA TYR A 177 7.66 13.29 12.26
C TYR A 177 7.72 11.77 12.15
N GLN A 178 6.57 11.12 12.31
CA GLN A 178 6.47 9.68 12.07
C GLN A 178 6.15 9.42 10.60
N HIS A 179 6.98 8.60 9.97
CA HIS A 179 6.82 8.17 8.58
C HIS A 179 6.67 6.66 8.49
N ASP A 180 5.83 6.22 7.57
CA ASP A 180 5.54 4.80 7.35
C ASP A 180 6.76 4.12 6.71
N LEU A 181 7.38 4.78 5.73
CA LEU A 181 8.58 4.30 5.04
C LEU A 181 9.62 5.42 4.93
N MET A 182 10.88 5.07 5.20
CA MET A 182 12.06 5.86 4.92
C MET A 182 13.00 4.99 4.10
N ILE A 183 13.32 5.46 2.89
CA ILE A 183 14.26 4.79 1.98
C ILE A 183 15.65 5.34 2.25
N GLU A 184 16.59 4.47 2.56
CA GLU A 184 17.96 4.86 2.93
C GLU A 184 19.01 4.15 2.10
N VAL A 185 20.14 4.84 1.91
CA VAL A 185 21.31 4.30 1.22
C VAL A 185 22.53 4.68 2.02
N LYS A 186 23.18 3.69 2.65
CA LYS A 186 24.36 3.91 3.50
C LYS A 186 24.11 4.95 4.62
N GLY A 187 22.90 4.95 5.19
CA GLY A 187 22.47 5.86 6.25
C GLY A 187 21.92 7.20 5.76
N ASP A 188 22.03 7.53 4.47
CA ASP A 188 21.44 8.74 3.91
C ASP A 188 19.96 8.53 3.60
N LEU A 189 19.10 9.39 4.14
CA LEU A 189 17.69 9.44 3.76
C LEU A 189 17.53 9.88 2.29
N LYS A 190 16.93 9.01 1.47
CA LYS A 190 16.73 9.25 0.03
C LYS A 190 15.29 9.56 -0.36
N ALA A 191 14.31 9.01 0.34
CA ALA A 191 12.90 9.32 0.11
C ALA A 191 12.04 8.96 1.33
N ILE A 192 10.90 9.63 1.45
CA ILE A 192 9.91 9.40 2.48
C ILE A 192 8.62 8.89 1.83
N GLY A 193 8.11 7.76 2.29
CA GLY A 193 6.93 7.11 1.76
C GLY A 193 5.78 7.07 2.76
N SER A 194 4.54 7.21 2.27
CA SER A 194 3.36 6.81 3.02
C SER A 194 2.64 5.63 2.35
N VAL A 195 2.23 4.65 3.16
CA VAL A 195 1.47 3.49 2.71
C VAL A 195 0.12 3.50 3.38
N LYS A 196 -0.96 3.46 2.60
CA LYS A 196 -2.33 3.44 3.12
C LYS A 196 -3.21 2.54 2.28
N THR A 197 -4.16 1.86 2.90
CA THR A 197 -5.09 0.98 2.15
C THR A 197 -6.03 1.79 1.24
N SER A 198 -6.30 3.05 1.56
CA SER A 198 -7.10 4.00 0.78
C SER A 198 -6.69 5.43 1.12
N SER A 199 -6.78 6.33 0.14
CA SER A 199 -6.30 7.70 0.27
C SER A 199 -7.22 8.54 1.16
N LYS A 200 -8.50 8.69 0.78
CA LYS A 200 -9.47 9.58 1.47
C LYS A 200 -8.84 10.96 1.78
N ASP A 201 -9.16 11.52 2.94
CA ASP A 201 -8.56 12.70 3.54
C ASP A 201 -7.08 12.50 3.95
N ARG A 202 -6.59 11.25 4.01
CA ARG A 202 -5.20 10.99 4.41
C ARG A 202 -4.18 11.38 3.36
N ILE A 203 -4.59 11.54 2.10
CA ILE A 203 -3.70 12.04 1.05
C ILE A 203 -3.22 13.46 1.36
N ASP A 204 -4.08 14.27 1.99
CA ASP A 204 -3.79 15.65 2.37
C ASP A 204 -2.58 15.69 3.31
N LYS A 205 -2.48 14.74 4.25
CA LYS A 205 -1.35 14.63 5.18
C LYS A 205 -0.01 14.49 4.44
N VAL A 206 0.06 13.66 3.40
CA VAL A 206 1.33 13.40 2.68
C VAL A 206 1.84 14.67 1.99
N PHE A 207 0.93 15.48 1.44
CA PHE A 207 1.27 16.76 0.84
C PHE A 207 1.81 17.76 1.86
N ILE A 208 1.17 17.83 3.03
CA ILE A 208 1.60 18.70 4.14
C ILE A 208 2.93 18.24 4.73
N ASP A 209 3.13 16.93 4.89
CA ASP A 209 4.38 16.36 5.38
C ASP A 209 5.55 16.74 4.45
N LYS A 210 5.40 16.57 3.12
CA LYS A 210 6.41 17.03 2.14
C LYS A 210 6.69 18.51 2.26
N PHE A 211 5.64 19.33 2.32
CA PHE A 211 5.76 20.79 2.41
C PHE A 211 6.59 21.19 3.63
N LEU A 212 6.19 20.71 4.81
CA LEU A 212 6.81 21.07 6.08
C LEU A 212 8.23 20.53 6.16
N TYR A 213 8.45 19.27 5.80
CA TYR A 213 9.76 18.64 5.82
C TYR A 213 10.77 19.44 4.97
N ASN A 214 10.41 19.72 3.72
CA ASN A 214 11.30 20.45 2.81
C ASN A 214 11.49 21.91 3.25
N ARG A 215 10.48 22.53 3.84
CA ARG A 215 10.56 23.91 4.35
C ARG A 215 11.51 24.02 5.54
N LEU A 216 11.51 23.03 6.43
CA LEU A 216 12.31 23.02 7.65
C LEU A 216 13.75 22.59 7.39
N THR A 217 13.96 21.58 6.55
CA THR A 217 15.31 21.06 6.24
C THR A 217 16.01 21.83 5.13
N GLY A 218 15.27 22.56 4.30
CA GLY A 218 15.80 23.19 3.09
C GLY A 218 16.19 22.19 1.99
N VAL A 219 15.94 20.89 2.19
CA VAL A 219 16.30 19.83 1.24
C VAL A 219 15.04 19.35 0.51
N PRO A 220 15.05 19.28 -0.84
CA PRO A 220 13.91 18.78 -1.61
C PRO A 220 13.86 17.24 -1.58
N THR A 221 13.58 16.67 -0.41
CA THR A 221 13.54 15.22 -0.23
C THR A 221 12.32 14.64 -0.94
N PRO A 222 12.48 13.62 -1.80
CA PRO A 222 11.36 12.97 -2.47
C PRO A 222 10.34 12.41 -1.46
N HIS A 223 9.07 12.72 -1.68
CA HIS A 223 7.95 12.12 -0.96
C HIS A 223 7.01 11.42 -1.92
N PHE A 224 6.63 10.18 -1.56
CA PHE A 224 5.72 9.37 -2.35
C PHE A 224 4.60 8.76 -1.50
N ALA A 225 3.53 8.33 -2.17
CA ALA A 225 2.42 7.62 -1.53
C ALA A 225 2.04 6.35 -2.31
N ILE A 226 1.80 5.27 -1.59
CA ILE A 226 1.31 4.00 -2.12
C ILE A 226 -0.05 3.69 -1.50
N PHE A 227 -1.04 3.50 -2.38
CA PHE A 227 -2.40 3.16 -2.02
C PHE A 227 -2.79 1.79 -2.56
N LEU A 228 -3.58 1.03 -1.78
CA LEU A 228 -4.15 -0.21 -2.31
C LEU A 228 -5.25 0.12 -3.33
N ASN A 229 -6.29 0.84 -2.91
CA ASN A 229 -7.40 1.27 -3.77
C ASN A 229 -8.20 2.42 -3.12
N ASP A 230 -9.10 3.05 -3.87
CA ASP A 230 -10.09 4.01 -3.33
C ASP A 230 -11.53 3.58 -3.62
N VAL A 231 -11.82 2.32 -3.31
CA VAL A 231 -13.10 1.69 -3.58
C VAL A 231 -13.67 1.14 -2.29
N GLN A 232 -14.91 1.52 -1.99
CA GLN A 232 -15.62 1.02 -0.81
C GLN A 232 -17.00 0.48 -1.17
N ARG A 233 -17.52 -0.42 -0.34
CA ARG A 233 -18.88 -0.94 -0.46
C ARG A 233 -19.89 0.21 -0.37
N GLY A 234 -20.81 0.25 -1.31
CA GLY A 234 -21.97 1.13 -1.32
C GLY A 234 -23.26 0.34 -1.56
N GLY A 235 -24.40 0.98 -1.28
CA GLY A 235 -25.69 0.31 -1.36
C GLY A 235 -25.97 -0.60 -0.17
N LYS A 236 -27.08 -1.33 -0.26
CA LYS A 236 -27.57 -2.29 0.74
C LYS A 236 -28.15 -3.49 0.01
N GLU A 237 -28.33 -4.61 0.69
CA GLU A 237 -28.99 -5.78 0.12
C GLU A 237 -30.36 -5.42 -0.51
N PRO A 238 -30.70 -5.95 -1.69
CA PRO A 238 -29.90 -6.80 -2.60
C PRO A 238 -29.09 -6.00 -3.65
N ASN A 239 -28.99 -4.68 -3.48
CA ASN A 239 -28.46 -3.71 -4.45
C ASN A 239 -27.05 -3.22 -4.09
N TYR A 240 -26.10 -4.14 -3.93
CA TYR A 240 -24.71 -3.78 -3.66
C TYR A 240 -24.05 -3.11 -4.88
N ARG A 241 -23.26 -2.07 -4.61
CA ARG A 241 -22.51 -1.28 -5.58
C ARG A 241 -21.16 -0.88 -4.99
N THR A 242 -20.28 -0.32 -5.80
CA THR A 242 -19.07 0.34 -5.31
C THR A 242 -19.27 1.86 -5.24
N SER A 243 -18.51 2.50 -4.36
CA SER A 243 -18.36 3.96 -4.32
C SER A 243 -16.89 4.31 -4.20
N ASN A 244 -16.51 5.49 -4.69
CA ASN A 244 -15.13 5.94 -4.70
C ASN A 244 -14.86 6.83 -3.50
N THR A 245 -13.65 6.73 -2.96
CA THR A 245 -13.21 7.52 -1.79
C THR A 245 -12.11 8.53 -2.10
N PHE A 246 -11.57 8.48 -3.32
CA PHE A 246 -10.57 9.41 -3.80
C PHE A 246 -11.15 10.83 -3.88
N LEU A 247 -10.37 11.82 -3.43
CA LEU A 247 -10.72 13.24 -3.44
C LEU A 247 -9.95 13.98 -4.55
N PRO A 248 -10.44 13.96 -5.82
CA PRO A 248 -9.69 14.52 -6.95
C PRO A 248 -9.45 16.03 -6.83
N GLY A 249 -10.38 16.77 -6.24
CA GLY A 249 -10.23 18.21 -6.04
C GLY A 249 -9.09 18.55 -5.07
N HIS A 250 -8.96 17.79 -3.98
CA HIS A 250 -7.88 17.97 -3.00
C HIS A 250 -6.52 17.66 -3.65
N PHE A 251 -6.42 16.47 -4.29
CA PHE A 251 -5.19 16.07 -4.98
C PHE A 251 -4.73 17.12 -5.99
N LYS A 252 -5.61 17.52 -6.91
CA LYS A 252 -5.27 18.53 -7.92
C LYS A 252 -4.92 19.88 -7.29
N GLY A 253 -5.68 20.29 -6.28
CA GLY A 253 -5.43 21.52 -5.54
C GLY A 253 -4.03 21.56 -4.94
N TYR A 254 -3.64 20.52 -4.21
CA TYR A 254 -2.32 20.46 -3.58
C TYR A 254 -1.18 20.26 -4.58
N THR A 255 -1.36 19.45 -5.61
CA THR A 255 -0.37 19.28 -6.69
C THR A 255 -0.05 20.62 -7.36
N VAL A 256 -1.06 21.45 -7.63
CA VAL A 256 -0.89 22.72 -8.33
C VAL A 256 -0.51 23.88 -7.41
N LYS A 257 -1.02 23.92 -6.18
CA LYS A 257 -0.91 25.11 -5.30
C LYS A 257 0.02 24.94 -4.10
N LEU A 258 0.35 23.71 -3.70
CA LEU A 258 1.24 23.45 -2.57
C LEU A 258 2.58 22.92 -3.07
N ASN A 259 2.64 21.62 -3.37
CA ASN A 259 3.78 20.97 -4.00
C ASN A 259 3.32 19.65 -4.63
N PRO A 260 3.75 19.29 -5.84
CA PRO A 260 3.52 17.94 -6.34
C PRO A 260 4.26 16.93 -5.45
N LEU A 261 3.65 15.75 -5.22
CA LEU A 261 4.38 14.59 -4.71
C LEU A 261 5.27 14.01 -5.83
N ASP A 262 6.35 13.36 -5.45
CA ASP A 262 7.32 12.80 -6.40
C ASP A 262 6.86 11.46 -6.97
N GLY A 263 5.87 10.83 -6.33
CA GLY A 263 5.22 9.63 -6.82
C GLY A 263 3.93 9.33 -6.07
N VAL A 264 2.86 8.98 -6.81
CA VAL A 264 1.63 8.47 -6.21
C VAL A 264 1.18 7.23 -6.95
N TYR A 265 1.06 6.13 -6.22
CA TYR A 265 0.89 4.80 -6.81
C TYR A 265 -0.32 4.10 -6.25
N TYR A 266 -1.04 3.39 -7.12
CA TYR A 266 -2.16 2.54 -6.73
C TYR A 266 -1.95 1.11 -7.22
N CYS A 267 -2.41 0.14 -6.42
CA CYS A 267 -2.58 -1.23 -6.91
C CYS A 267 -3.81 -1.31 -7.83
N ASP A 268 -4.94 -0.70 -7.42
CA ASP A 268 -6.18 -0.62 -8.19
C ASP A 268 -6.54 0.83 -8.53
N LEU A 269 -6.17 1.25 -9.75
CA LEU A 269 -6.46 2.59 -10.25
C LEU A 269 -7.94 2.77 -10.56
N LEU A 270 -8.47 3.92 -10.15
CA LEU A 270 -9.79 4.37 -10.60
C LEU A 270 -9.73 4.86 -12.05
N PRO A 271 -10.77 4.64 -12.89
CA PRO A 271 -10.75 5.05 -14.29
C PRO A 271 -10.39 6.52 -14.52
N GLN A 272 -10.89 7.42 -13.67
CA GLN A 272 -10.58 8.85 -13.80
C GLN A 272 -9.10 9.19 -13.57
N MET A 273 -8.34 8.36 -12.87
CA MET A 273 -6.90 8.56 -12.68
C MET A 273 -6.11 8.31 -13.96
N ALA A 274 -6.65 7.51 -14.89
CA ALA A 274 -6.03 7.26 -16.20
C ALA A 274 -6.48 8.25 -17.27
N THR A 275 -7.72 8.78 -17.18
CA THR A 275 -8.31 9.61 -18.23
C THR A 275 -8.18 11.12 -17.99
N ASP A 276 -8.07 11.56 -16.74
CA ASP A 276 -7.88 12.97 -16.42
C ASP A 276 -6.41 13.39 -16.63
N PRO A 277 -6.10 14.43 -17.43
CA PRO A 277 -4.71 14.77 -17.78
C PRO A 277 -3.81 15.09 -16.60
N LEU A 278 -4.34 15.74 -15.56
CA LEU A 278 -3.54 16.10 -14.39
C LEU A 278 -3.37 14.88 -13.47
N LEU A 279 -4.40 14.05 -13.33
CA LEU A 279 -4.27 12.83 -12.52
C LEU A 279 -3.32 11.82 -13.16
N SER A 280 -3.45 11.58 -14.46
CA SER A 280 -2.64 10.56 -15.17
C SER A 280 -1.17 10.93 -15.28
N ALA A 281 -0.83 12.22 -15.21
CA ALA A 281 0.55 12.69 -15.15
C ALA A 281 1.22 12.48 -13.79
N HIS A 282 0.44 12.35 -12.70
CA HIS A 282 0.94 12.32 -11.33
C HIS A 282 0.57 11.07 -10.53
N ILE A 283 -0.34 10.24 -11.05
CA ILE A 283 -0.80 9.00 -10.42
C ILE A 283 -0.51 7.85 -11.37
N SER A 284 0.15 6.82 -10.87
CA SER A 284 0.55 5.64 -11.64
C SER A 284 0.18 4.34 -10.93
N LYS A 285 0.36 3.22 -11.62
CA LYS A 285 0.30 1.90 -11.01
C LYS A 285 1.55 1.64 -10.16
N ILE A 286 1.45 0.70 -9.22
CA ILE A 286 2.55 0.38 -8.32
C ILE A 286 3.75 -0.27 -9.02
N ASP A 287 3.60 -0.87 -10.20
CA ASP A 287 4.76 -1.34 -10.97
C ASP A 287 5.75 -0.22 -11.31
N ARG A 288 5.25 1.00 -11.60
CA ARG A 288 6.09 2.17 -11.89
C ARG A 288 6.94 2.55 -10.67
N PHE A 289 6.39 2.43 -9.47
CA PHE A 289 7.14 2.68 -8.25
C PHE A 289 8.39 1.80 -8.22
N TYR A 290 8.23 0.48 -8.36
CA TYR A 290 9.36 -0.44 -8.30
C TYR A 290 10.32 -0.25 -9.48
N VAL A 291 9.81 -0.30 -10.71
CA VAL A 291 10.68 -0.42 -11.90
C VAL A 291 11.34 0.90 -12.29
N ASP A 292 10.65 2.01 -12.10
CA ASP A 292 11.08 3.30 -12.66
C ASP A 292 11.52 4.28 -11.59
N ASP A 293 10.70 4.50 -10.56
CA ASP A 293 10.87 5.64 -9.66
C ASP A 293 11.73 5.30 -8.41
N LEU A 294 11.63 4.08 -7.87
CA LEU A 294 12.44 3.61 -6.74
C LEU A 294 13.95 3.65 -7.06
N PRO A 295 14.44 3.13 -8.21
CA PRO A 295 15.83 3.31 -8.62
C PRO A 295 16.24 4.78 -8.78
N GLN A 296 15.32 5.66 -9.18
CA GLN A 296 15.59 7.08 -9.30
C GLN A 296 15.76 7.72 -7.92
N PHE A 297 14.87 7.44 -6.96
CA PHE A 297 14.98 7.96 -5.60
C PHE A 297 16.32 7.60 -4.96
N VAL A 298 16.76 6.36 -5.12
CA VAL A 298 18.06 5.88 -4.63
C VAL A 298 19.24 6.64 -5.25
N ARG A 299 19.18 6.99 -6.54
CA ARG A 299 20.27 7.65 -7.27
C ARG A 299 20.35 9.17 -7.07
N SER A 300 19.22 9.83 -6.80
CA SER A 300 19.08 11.27 -7.01
C SER A 300 19.02 12.11 -5.73
N ALA A 301 18.92 11.52 -4.54
CA ALA A 301 18.72 12.32 -3.34
C ALA A 301 20.02 12.86 -2.69
N PRO A 302 20.07 14.19 -2.41
CA PRO A 302 21.16 14.83 -1.68
C PRO A 302 21.23 14.34 -0.21
N HIS A 303 22.37 14.57 0.43
CA HIS A 303 22.60 14.24 1.85
C HIS A 303 21.74 15.16 2.75
N VAL A 304 21.15 14.61 3.82
CA VAL A 304 20.39 15.36 4.83
C VAL A 304 21.06 15.17 6.19
N ASP A 305 21.44 16.27 6.85
CA ASP A 305 21.89 16.26 8.25
C ASP A 305 20.66 16.25 9.19
N ALA A 306 19.87 15.18 9.18
CA ALA A 306 18.76 14.98 10.10
C ALA A 306 19.02 13.76 10.98
N GLU A 307 18.76 13.88 12.28
CA GLU A 307 18.82 12.74 13.19
C GLU A 307 17.61 11.84 12.94
N VAL A 308 17.88 10.68 12.36
CA VAL A 308 16.86 9.66 12.08
C VAL A 308 16.93 8.56 13.14
N SER A 309 15.82 8.36 13.84
CA SER A 309 15.64 7.24 14.77
C SER A 309 14.48 6.37 14.29
N GLY A 310 14.69 5.07 14.17
CA GLY A 310 13.66 4.18 13.64
C GLY A 310 14.07 2.72 13.76
N GLU A 311 13.07 1.86 13.76
CA GLU A 311 13.22 0.42 13.77
C GLU A 311 13.13 -0.07 12.32
N THR A 312 13.87 -1.12 11.96
CA THR A 312 13.66 -1.74 10.64
C THR A 312 12.19 -2.18 10.52
N VAL A 313 11.66 -2.30 9.31
CA VAL A 313 10.25 -2.68 9.13
C VAL A 313 9.94 -4.03 9.81
N LEU A 314 10.95 -4.89 9.91
CA LEU A 314 10.90 -6.17 10.66
C LEU A 314 10.78 -5.97 12.18
N ASP A 315 11.46 -4.98 12.75
CA ASP A 315 11.52 -4.73 14.20
C ASP A 315 10.32 -3.91 14.72
N ALA A 316 9.82 -2.95 13.92
CA ALA A 316 8.79 -1.96 14.26
C ALA A 316 7.43 -2.52 14.72
N THR A 317 7.25 -3.84 14.66
CA THR A 317 5.95 -4.49 14.76
C THR A 317 5.94 -5.76 15.60
N ALA A 318 6.95 -5.98 16.45
CA ALA A 318 7.03 -7.06 17.43
C ALA A 318 6.03 -6.94 18.61
N PHE A 319 5.03 -6.04 18.54
CA PHE A 319 3.99 -5.81 19.54
C PHE A 319 2.57 -5.90 18.96
#